data_AF-A0AAJ0H4P9-F1
#
_entry.id   AF-A0AAJ0H4P9-F1
#
_cell.length_a   1.000
_cell.length_b   1.000
_cell.length_c   1.000
_cell.angle_alpha   90.00
_cell.angle_beta   90.00
_cell.angle_gamma   90.00
#
_symmetry.space_group_name_H-M   'P 1'
#
loop_
_entity.id
_entity.type
_entity.pdbx_description
1 polymer ?
#
loop_
_entity_poly.entity_id
_entity_poly.type
_entity_poly.pdbx_seq_one_letter_code
_entity_poly.pdbx_strand_id
1 'polypeptide(L)'
;KVSRFMTIVHPGNQPTPIDWIFNLRTYGIKIAMSTPSEGQLSFNGLEVTYSNVTFQMNYFTEMLYHLIKEIDGMIGQLTFLSILKNKMPPILWDKLSDDSSQDKVGYSFLTDPKNQ
;
A
#
# COMPACT_ATOMS: atom_id res chain seq x y z
N LYS A 1 -40.52 -9.37 8.44
CA LYS A 1 -40.57 -9.10 6.97
C LYS A 1 -39.12 -9.06 6.48
N VAL A 2 -38.62 -10.11 5.82
CA VAL A 2 -37.22 -10.17 5.38
C VAL A 2 -37.08 -9.34 4.11
N SER A 3 -36.30 -8.27 4.20
CA SER A 3 -36.26 -7.17 3.22
C SER A 3 -34.92 -7.10 2.48
N ARG A 4 -34.22 -8.22 2.29
CA ARG A 4 -32.98 -8.28 1.50
C ARG A 4 -32.66 -9.74 1.20
N PHE A 5 -32.68 -10.11 -0.08
CA PHE A 5 -32.13 -11.37 -0.57
C PHE A 5 -31.25 -11.04 -1.77
N MET A 6 -29.97 -11.41 -1.72
CA MET A 6 -28.99 -11.28 -2.81
C MET A 6 -28.70 -9.85 -3.31
N THR A 7 -28.47 -8.88 -2.42
CA THR A 7 -27.94 -7.56 -2.79
C THR A 7 -26.82 -7.16 -1.83
N ILE A 8 -25.73 -6.62 -2.36
CA ILE A 8 -24.61 -6.05 -1.59
C ILE A 8 -25.18 -4.97 -0.66
N VAL A 9 -24.90 -5.06 0.64
CA VAL A 9 -25.44 -4.12 1.65
C VAL A 9 -24.93 -2.68 1.47
N HIS A 10 -25.83 -1.72 1.69
CA HIS A 10 -25.54 -0.28 1.83
C HIS A 10 -24.72 0.03 3.09
N PRO A 11 -23.91 1.12 3.09
CA PRO A 11 -23.10 1.52 4.24
C PRO A 11 -24.01 1.85 5.43
N GLY A 12 -24.02 0.99 6.46
CA GLY A 12 -24.82 1.18 7.67
C GLY A 12 -25.39 -0.10 8.30
N ASN A 13 -25.33 -1.24 7.62
CA ASN A 13 -25.72 -2.55 8.17
C ASN A 13 -24.49 -3.43 8.43
N GLN A 14 -24.55 -4.31 9.44
CA GLN A 14 -23.49 -5.30 9.69
C GLN A 14 -23.36 -6.25 8.48
N PRO A 15 -22.14 -6.46 7.96
CA PRO A 15 -21.93 -7.32 6.80
C PRO A 15 -22.27 -8.77 7.13
N THR A 16 -22.98 -9.42 6.22
CA THR A 16 -23.32 -10.84 6.32
C THR A 16 -22.25 -11.71 5.63
N PRO A 17 -22.14 -13.01 5.95
CA PRO A 17 -21.20 -13.90 5.27
C PRO A 17 -21.34 -13.92 3.74
N ILE A 18 -22.55 -13.68 3.21
CA ILE A 18 -22.76 -13.63 1.75
C ILE A 18 -22.21 -12.33 1.14
N ASP A 19 -22.20 -11.22 1.88
CA ASP A 19 -21.54 -9.98 1.45
C ASP A 19 -20.02 -10.19 1.32
N TRP A 20 -19.43 -11.00 2.20
CA TRP A 20 -18.01 -11.34 2.11
C TRP A 20 -17.70 -12.10 0.81
N ILE A 21 -18.55 -13.05 0.41
CA ILE A 21 -18.41 -13.77 -0.86
C ILE A 21 -18.51 -12.82 -2.05
N PHE A 22 -19.48 -11.90 -2.05
CA PHE A 22 -19.62 -10.91 -3.12
C PHE A 22 -18.43 -9.96 -3.20
N ASN A 23 -17.91 -9.52 -2.06
CA ASN A 23 -16.73 -8.67 -1.98
C ASN A 23 -15.48 -9.39 -2.50
N LEU A 24 -15.27 -10.65 -2.12
CA LEU A 24 -14.16 -11.48 -2.62
C LEU A 24 -14.23 -11.67 -4.12
N ARG A 25 -15.41 -11.96 -4.67
CA ARG A 25 -15.59 -12.09 -6.13
C ARG A 25 -15.30 -10.78 -6.86
N THR A 26 -15.83 -9.68 -6.36
CA THR A 26 -15.62 -8.35 -6.96
C THR A 26 -14.15 -7.93 -6.88
N TYR A 27 -13.50 -8.24 -5.76
CA TYR A 27 -12.08 -8.02 -5.56
C TYR A 27 -11.23 -8.85 -6.53
N GLY A 28 -11.55 -10.13 -6.72
CA GLY A 28 -10.87 -11.00 -7.70
C GLY A 28 -11.00 -10.49 -9.13
N ILE A 29 -12.17 -9.99 -9.53
CA ILE A 29 -12.37 -9.35 -10.84
C ILE A 29 -11.53 -8.08 -10.95
N LYS A 30 -11.50 -7.26 -9.89
CA LYS A 30 -10.70 -6.04 -9.87
C LYS A 30 -9.22 -6.36 -10.06
N ILE A 31 -8.68 -7.33 -9.32
CA ILE A 31 -7.30 -7.81 -9.50
C ILE A 31 -7.09 -8.26 -10.95
N ALA A 32 -7.96 -9.12 -11.49
CA ALA A 32 -7.79 -9.62 -12.85
C ALA A 32 -7.79 -8.50 -13.91
N MET A 33 -8.50 -7.39 -13.66
CA MET A 33 -8.55 -6.24 -14.57
C MET A 33 -7.44 -5.22 -14.33
N SER A 34 -6.97 -5.04 -13.08
CA SER A 34 -6.00 -4.00 -12.72
C SER A 34 -4.57 -4.51 -12.63
N THR A 35 -4.38 -5.80 -12.38
CA THR A 35 -3.06 -6.40 -12.35
C THR A 35 -2.55 -6.51 -13.78
N PRO A 36 -1.40 -5.92 -14.09
CA PRO A 36 -0.86 -6.03 -15.43
C PRO A 36 -0.55 -7.48 -15.77
N SER A 37 -1.15 -7.95 -16.85
CA SER A 37 -0.77 -9.21 -17.49
C SER A 37 0.63 -9.07 -18.09
N GLU A 38 1.36 -10.17 -18.22
CA GLU A 38 2.74 -10.26 -18.72
C GLU A 38 2.95 -9.56 -20.09
N GLY A 39 1.88 -9.30 -20.84
CA GLY A 39 1.91 -8.53 -22.10
C GLY A 39 1.80 -7.00 -21.99
N GLN A 40 1.53 -6.41 -20.81
CA GLN A 40 1.39 -4.96 -20.64
C GLN A 40 2.67 -4.25 -20.22
N LEU A 41 3.66 -5.00 -19.74
CA LEU A 41 4.97 -4.49 -19.32
C LEU A 41 6.02 -4.99 -20.30
N SER A 42 6.44 -4.14 -21.23
CA SER A 42 7.48 -4.46 -22.19
C SER A 42 8.80 -3.79 -21.77
N PHE A 43 9.85 -4.59 -21.65
CA PHE A 43 11.21 -4.13 -21.39
C PHE A 43 12.00 -4.13 -22.69
N ASN A 44 12.43 -2.94 -23.13
CA ASN A 44 13.33 -2.76 -24.25
C ASN A 44 14.63 -2.13 -23.75
N GLY A 45 15.51 -2.94 -23.17
CA GLY A 45 16.76 -2.47 -22.56
C GLY A 45 16.49 -1.52 -21.38
N LEU A 46 16.75 -0.23 -21.59
CA LEU A 46 16.53 0.83 -20.59
C LEU A 46 15.14 1.46 -20.69
N GLU A 47 14.34 1.15 -21.71
CA GLU A 47 12.98 1.64 -21.86
C GLU A 47 11.97 0.64 -21.33
N VAL A 48 11.07 1.12 -20.47
CA VAL A 48 9.95 0.36 -19.94
C VAL A 48 8.67 0.95 -20.53
N THR A 49 7.90 0.10 -21.20
CA THR A 49 6.57 0.47 -21.70
C THR A 49 5.53 -0.21 -20.85
N TYR A 50 4.68 0.60 -20.21
CA TYR A 50 3.49 0.15 -19.49
C TYR A 50 2.24 0.69 -20.18
N SER A 51 1.43 -0.21 -20.76
CA SER A 51 0.22 0.18 -21.51
C SER A 51 0.49 1.22 -22.60
N ASN A 52 0.12 2.49 -22.41
CA ASN A 52 0.31 3.58 -23.38
C ASN A 52 1.39 4.59 -22.93
N VAL A 53 2.17 4.26 -21.91
CA VAL A 53 3.22 5.12 -21.37
C VAL A 53 4.55 4.40 -21.52
N THR A 54 5.44 4.98 -22.33
CA THR A 54 6.84 4.55 -22.45
C THR A 54 7.70 5.55 -21.70
N PHE A 55 8.55 5.05 -20.82
CA PHE A 55 9.50 5.87 -20.08
C PHE A 55 10.83 5.15 -20.00
N GLN A 56 11.92 5.92 -19.87
CA GLN A 56 13.22 5.33 -19.60
C GLN A 56 13.39 5.07 -18.11
N MET A 57 14.02 3.95 -17.78
CA MET A 57 14.22 3.48 -16.40
C MET A 57 15.03 4.49 -15.57
N ASN A 58 15.99 5.19 -16.17
CA ASN A 58 16.73 6.29 -15.52
C ASN A 58 15.80 7.42 -15.03
N TYR A 59 14.87 7.87 -15.86
CA TYR A 59 13.91 8.91 -15.48
C TYR A 59 12.95 8.41 -14.39
N PHE A 60 12.57 7.13 -14.44
CA PHE A 60 11.75 6.53 -13.40
C PHE A 60 12.47 6.47 -12.05
N THR A 61 13.73 6.02 -12.04
CA THR A 61 14.54 6.01 -10.81
C THR A 61 14.76 7.41 -10.27
N GLU A 62 15.09 8.38 -11.13
CA GLU A 62 15.26 9.78 -10.70
C GLU A 62 13.97 10.36 -10.12
N MET A 63 12.83 10.11 -10.76
CA MET A 63 11.52 10.51 -10.24
C MET A 63 11.24 9.90 -8.87
N LEU A 64 11.50 8.60 -8.69
CA LEU A 64 11.33 7.95 -7.38
C LEU A 64 12.24 8.57 -6.31
N TYR A 65 13.51 8.84 -6.64
CA TYR A 65 14.41 9.53 -5.73
C TYR A 65 13.91 10.91 -5.34
N HIS A 66 13.37 11.68 -6.31
CA HIS A 66 12.82 13.01 -6.05
C HIS A 66 11.56 12.94 -5.18
N LEU A 67 10.69 11.96 -5.45
CA LEU A 67 9.47 11.74 -4.67
C LEU A 67 9.78 11.33 -3.24
N ILE A 68 10.73 10.42 -3.02
CA ILE A 68 11.18 10.03 -1.67
C ILE A 68 11.74 11.25 -0.94
N LYS A 69 12.59 12.05 -1.60
CA LYS A 69 13.15 13.27 -1.02
C LYS A 69 12.09 14.31 -0.67
N GLU A 70 11.07 14.45 -1.51
CA GLU A 70 9.94 15.34 -1.25
C GLU A 70 9.11 14.86 -0.05
N ILE A 71 8.81 13.56 0.01
CA ILE A 71 8.12 12.94 1.15
C ILE A 71 8.93 13.14 2.44
N ASP A 72 10.24 12.92 2.42
CA ASP A 72 11.10 13.15 3.59
C ASP A 72 11.03 14.61 4.05
N GLY A 73 11.02 15.56 3.10
CA GLY A 73 10.82 16.98 3.39
C GLY A 73 9.45 17.27 3.99
N MET A 74 8.38 16.71 3.41
CA MET A 74 7.01 16.89 3.90
C MET A 74 6.81 16.27 5.28
N ILE A 75 7.33 15.06 5.52
CA ILE A 75 7.31 14.40 6.83
C ILE A 75 8.09 15.25 7.83
N GLY A 76 9.29 15.72 7.48
CA GLY A 76 10.08 16.61 8.32
C GLY A 76 9.35 17.91 8.68
N GLN A 77 8.56 18.46 7.76
CA GLN A 77 7.73 19.64 8.01
C GLN A 77 6.53 19.33 8.92
N LEU A 78 5.78 18.26 8.62
CA LEU A 78 4.59 17.85 9.38
C LEU A 78 4.93 17.40 10.82
N THR A 79 6.10 16.82 11.01
CA THR A 79 6.59 16.37 12.32
C THR A 79 7.40 17.44 13.07
N PHE A 80 7.49 18.67 12.54
CA PHE A 80 8.31 19.77 13.05
C PHE A 80 9.82 19.44 13.20
N LEU A 81 10.27 18.31 12.64
CA LEU A 81 11.67 17.86 12.64
C LEU A 81 12.57 18.72 11.74
N SER A 82 12.00 19.54 10.85
CA SER A 82 12.73 20.53 10.06
C SER A 82 13.56 21.50 10.92
N ILE A 83 13.15 21.75 12.17
CA ILE A 83 13.88 22.58 13.15
C ILE A 83 15.10 21.83 13.72
N LEU A 84 15.01 20.51 13.86
CA LEU A 84 16.05 19.66 14.45
C LEU A 84 17.19 19.33 13.48
N LYS A 85 17.06 19.73 12.20
CA LYS A 85 18.05 19.73 11.10
C LYS A 85 18.85 18.45 10.83
N ASN A 86 18.84 17.42 11.68
CA ASN A 86 19.83 16.34 11.59
C ASN A 86 19.56 15.05 12.38
N LYS A 87 18.39 14.81 12.97
CA LYS A 87 18.17 13.55 13.70
C LYS A 87 16.76 13.01 13.52
N MET A 88 16.44 12.59 12.31
CA MET A 88 15.47 11.51 12.20
C MET A 88 16.15 10.26 12.78
N PRO A 89 15.61 9.64 13.84
CA PRO A 89 16.26 8.46 14.40
C PRO A 89 16.35 7.39 13.31
N PRO A 90 17.52 6.77 13.11
CA PRO A 90 17.64 5.71 12.12
C PRO A 90 16.71 4.57 12.53
N ILE A 91 15.79 4.20 11.64
CA ILE A 91 14.92 3.06 11.85
C ILE A 91 15.77 1.81 11.59
N LEU A 92 15.95 0.97 12.61
CA LEU A 92 16.70 -0.27 12.52
C LEU A 92 15.83 -1.36 11.87
N TRP A 93 15.58 -1.22 10.56
CA TRP A 93 14.72 -2.12 9.80
C TRP A 93 15.11 -3.60 9.97
N ASP A 94 16.40 -3.91 10.07
CA ASP A 94 16.89 -5.28 10.25
C ASP A 94 16.50 -5.93 11.58
N LYS A 95 16.22 -5.12 12.60
CA LYS A 95 15.82 -5.59 13.93
C LYS A 95 14.31 -5.61 14.12
N LEU A 96 13.57 -5.11 13.13
CA LEU A 96 12.15 -4.86 13.26
C LEU A 96 11.39 -5.99 12.58
N SER A 97 10.71 -6.80 13.40
CA SER A 97 9.99 -8.00 12.95
C SER A 97 8.52 -7.88 13.33
N ASP A 98 7.64 -8.10 12.36
CA ASP A 98 6.19 -8.12 12.61
C ASP A 98 5.75 -9.50 13.11
N ASP A 99 4.94 -9.52 14.17
CA ASP A 99 4.28 -10.73 14.63
C ASP A 99 2.94 -10.89 13.91
N SER A 100 3.01 -11.47 12.72
CA SER A 100 1.84 -11.75 11.86
C SER A 100 0.75 -12.63 12.49
N SER A 101 0.99 -13.20 13.68
CA SER A 101 -0.02 -13.96 14.42
C SER A 101 -0.99 -13.09 15.24
N GLN A 102 -0.67 -11.81 15.45
CA GLN A 102 -1.45 -10.89 16.26
C GLN A 102 -2.53 -10.17 15.45
N ASP A 103 -3.77 -10.68 15.51
CA ASP A 103 -4.93 -10.11 14.79
C ASP A 103 -5.74 -9.09 15.64
N LYS A 104 -5.10 -8.46 16.64
CA LYS A 104 -5.78 -7.52 17.52
C LYS A 104 -5.92 -6.16 16.85
N VAL A 105 -7.15 -5.63 16.80
CA VAL A 105 -7.42 -4.27 16.33
C VAL A 105 -6.63 -3.26 17.17
N GLY A 106 -5.77 -2.48 16.52
CA GLY A 106 -4.89 -1.51 17.16
C GLY A 106 -3.54 -2.07 17.64
N TYR A 107 -3.20 -3.32 17.29
CA TYR A 107 -1.82 -3.80 17.42
C TYR A 107 -0.88 -2.99 16.53
N SER A 108 0.29 -2.67 17.08
CA SER A 108 1.39 -2.05 16.35
C SER A 108 2.65 -2.82 16.67
N PHE A 109 3.36 -3.28 15.64
CA PHE A 109 4.63 -3.99 15.77
C PHE A 109 5.69 -3.18 16.54
N LEU A 110 5.56 -1.84 16.58
CA LEU A 110 6.46 -0.97 17.35
C LEU A 110 6.32 -1.17 18.87
N THR A 111 5.20 -1.72 19.34
CA THR A 111 4.97 -1.99 20.76
C THR A 111 5.33 -3.42 21.16
N ASP A 112 5.76 -4.24 20.20
CA ASP A 112 6.14 -5.62 20.47
C ASP A 112 7.44 -5.65 21.31
N PRO A 113 7.51 -6.46 22.38
CA PRO A 113 8.74 -6.63 23.17
C PRO A 113 9.94 -7.12 22.36
N LYS A 114 9.73 -7.74 21.18
CA LYS A 114 10.80 -8.13 20.26
C LYS A 114 11.48 -6.93 19.59
N ASN A 115 10.77 -5.82 19.47
CA ASN A 115 11.19 -4.62 18.74
C ASN A 115 11.57 -3.44 19.67
N GLN A 116 11.71 -3.68 20.98
CA GLN A 116 12.29 -2.75 21.96
C GLN A 116 13.82 -2.86 21.99
#